data_AF-A0A7S1PSS3-F1
#
_entry.id   AF-A0A7S1PSS3-F1
#
_cell.length_a   1.000
_cell.length_b   1.000
_cell.length_c   1.000
_cell.angle_alpha   90.00
_cell.angle_beta   90.00
_cell.angle_gamma   90.00
#
_symmetry.space_group_name_H-M   'P 1'
#
loop_
_entity.id
_entity.type
_entity.pdbx_description
1 polymer ?
#
loop_
_entity_poly.entity_id
_entity_poly.type
_entity_poly.pdbx_seq_one_letter_code
_entity_poly.pdbx_strand_id
1 'polypeptide(L)'
;IERLYGWASAAMVALVREGYPASPRQFVISEGPSNSFDGSTTMGGSGQFTWDLSFNALSESLLDPETTRLILRHIIANSDFETVPMSVPQAWDGYRAYPNTVGAGQYCFDYVAAFLFVQGYVTATGDVDFLTTPILNNHDGRDATPLDFLRAIAWAWKAYPASTESPYLVDYGANKRSFLEAAETYIDVIAALQAGNAGMLLSLARLLESVPSLPRKNADEIADLRSNGTRIAEDMMRYQFVPGVGAWKCLKASPYVAPVEVRCIADSVYVGLSAGLLAGHAHSALDGAFPMSAAARRDMVDLVFRELLGNGWVRALSPLDPSMANISCRGGFHG
;
A
#
# COMPACT_ATOMS: atom_id res chain seq x y z
N ILE A 1 16.58 -18.93 2.54
CA ILE A 1 15.72 -19.82 1.70
C ILE A 1 14.61 -19.00 1.04
N GLU A 2 13.82 -18.19 1.75
CA GLU A 2 12.77 -17.32 1.15
C GLU A 2 13.29 -16.32 0.12
N ARG A 3 14.40 -15.61 0.41
CA ARG A 3 15.08 -14.76 -0.59
C ARG A 3 15.47 -15.57 -1.84
N LEU A 4 15.95 -16.81 -1.66
CA LEU A 4 16.38 -17.68 -2.76
C LEU A 4 15.21 -18.08 -3.67
N TYR A 5 14.02 -18.31 -3.11
CA TYR A 5 12.80 -18.58 -3.89
C TYR A 5 12.31 -17.34 -4.63
N GLY A 6 12.34 -16.15 -4.00
CA GLY A 6 12.05 -14.90 -4.68
C GLY A 6 12.99 -14.65 -5.86
N TRP A 7 14.29 -14.82 -5.64
CA TRP A 7 15.32 -14.71 -6.68
C TRP A 7 15.19 -15.77 -7.77
N ALA A 8 14.83 -17.01 -7.42
CA ALA A 8 14.61 -18.08 -8.39
C ALA A 8 13.36 -17.82 -9.25
N SER A 9 12.25 -17.36 -8.66
CA SER A 9 11.05 -16.98 -9.42
C SER A 9 11.31 -15.79 -10.34
N ALA A 10 12.03 -14.77 -9.87
CA ALA A 10 12.44 -13.63 -10.70
C ALA A 10 13.39 -14.04 -11.84
N ALA A 11 14.37 -14.92 -11.55
CA ALA A 11 15.27 -15.46 -12.56
C ALA A 11 14.52 -16.32 -13.58
N MET A 12 13.55 -17.13 -13.16
CA MET A 12 12.70 -17.88 -14.08
C MET A 12 11.91 -16.93 -14.99
N VAL A 13 11.25 -15.89 -14.45
CA VAL A 13 10.54 -14.88 -15.25
C VAL A 13 11.48 -14.18 -16.23
N ALA A 14 12.73 -13.88 -15.84
CA ALA A 14 13.74 -13.31 -16.72
C ALA A 14 14.19 -14.28 -17.83
N LEU A 15 14.29 -15.58 -17.52
CA LEU A 15 14.73 -16.63 -18.46
C LEU A 15 13.65 -17.04 -19.47
N VAL A 16 12.35 -16.99 -19.12
CA VAL A 16 11.26 -17.31 -20.08
C VAL A 16 10.84 -16.09 -20.92
N ARG A 17 11.42 -14.91 -20.68
CA ARG A 17 11.15 -13.69 -21.44
C ARG A 17 12.14 -13.53 -22.60
N GLU A 18 11.77 -14.06 -23.76
CA GLU A 18 12.57 -13.88 -25.00
C GLU A 18 12.23 -12.59 -25.77
N GLY A 19 11.23 -11.82 -25.32
CA GLY A 19 10.74 -10.64 -26.04
C GLY A 19 10.42 -9.48 -25.10
N TYR A 20 11.44 -8.68 -24.80
CA TYR A 20 11.23 -7.30 -24.36
C TYR A 20 11.44 -6.43 -25.60
N PRO A 21 10.38 -5.90 -26.25
CA PRO A 21 10.59 -5.07 -27.40
C PRO A 21 11.26 -3.78 -26.94
N ALA A 22 12.29 -3.38 -27.67
CA ALA A 22 12.80 -2.03 -27.76
C ALA A 22 11.76 -1.04 -28.33
N SER A 23 10.52 -1.11 -27.86
CA SER A 23 9.57 -0.01 -27.95
C SER A 23 9.96 1.02 -26.89
N PRO A 24 9.82 2.34 -27.12
CA PRO A 24 10.00 3.34 -26.08
C PRO A 24 8.85 3.26 -25.05
N ARG A 25 8.96 2.22 -24.22
CA ARG A 25 8.51 2.01 -22.84
C ARG A 25 7.04 2.26 -22.53
N GLN A 26 6.28 1.17 -22.37
CA GLN A 26 5.50 0.94 -21.14
C GLN A 26 4.89 -0.47 -21.07
N PHE A 27 4.81 -0.98 -19.83
CA PHE A 27 4.01 -2.13 -19.47
C PHE A 27 2.52 -1.75 -19.42
N VAL A 28 1.64 -2.56 -19.99
CA VAL A 28 0.19 -2.46 -19.75
C VAL A 28 -0.17 -3.52 -18.72
N ILE A 29 -0.49 -3.12 -17.49
CA ILE A 29 -0.77 -4.07 -16.39
C ILE A 29 -2.23 -3.99 -15.93
N SER A 30 -3.04 -3.04 -16.39
CA SER A 30 -4.42 -2.92 -15.91
C SER A 30 -5.39 -2.30 -16.93
N GLU A 31 -6.67 -2.40 -16.60
CA GLU A 31 -7.88 -2.56 -17.43
C GLU A 31 -8.14 -1.55 -18.58
N GLY A 32 -9.16 -1.89 -19.39
CA GLY A 32 -9.84 -1.02 -20.35
C GLY A 32 -10.45 0.24 -19.73
N PRO A 33 -11.26 1.01 -20.49
CA PRO A 33 -11.58 2.41 -20.18
C PRO A 33 -12.00 2.65 -18.73
N SER A 34 -11.42 3.69 -18.12
CA SER A 34 -11.59 4.08 -16.71
C SER A 34 -13.01 4.02 -16.20
N ASN A 35 -13.17 3.48 -15.00
CA ASN A 35 -14.23 3.85 -14.07
C ASN A 35 -13.81 5.09 -13.26
N SER A 36 -13.46 6.21 -13.90
CA SER A 36 -13.24 7.43 -13.13
C SER A 36 -14.55 7.79 -12.46
N PHE A 37 -14.59 7.64 -11.13
CA PHE A 37 -15.84 7.78 -10.40
C PHE A 37 -16.30 9.24 -10.28
N ASP A 38 -15.48 10.21 -10.67
CA ASP A 38 -15.86 11.62 -10.86
C ASP A 38 -16.25 11.95 -12.32
N GLY A 39 -16.13 11.00 -13.25
CA GLY A 39 -16.40 11.17 -14.68
C GLY A 39 -15.42 12.08 -15.43
N SER A 40 -14.33 12.53 -14.81
CA SER A 40 -13.40 13.50 -15.40
C SER A 40 -12.12 12.88 -15.95
N THR A 41 -11.72 11.69 -15.46
CA THR A 41 -10.51 11.00 -15.90
C THR A 41 -10.82 9.94 -16.97
N THR A 42 -10.61 10.26 -18.24
CA THR A 42 -10.60 9.24 -19.31
C THR A 42 -9.28 8.49 -19.27
N MET A 43 -9.23 7.35 -18.59
CA MET A 43 -8.19 6.35 -18.82
C MET A 43 -8.55 5.66 -20.13
N GLY A 44 -7.70 5.75 -21.15
CA GLY A 44 -7.84 4.93 -22.35
C GLY A 44 -7.61 3.44 -22.03
N GLY A 45 -7.45 2.61 -23.07
CA GLY A 45 -7.27 1.16 -22.91
C GLY A 45 -5.91 0.70 -22.39
N SER A 46 -5.16 1.56 -21.67
CA SER A 46 -3.84 1.24 -21.13
C SER A 46 -3.62 1.74 -19.70
N GLY A 47 -4.71 1.75 -18.93
CA GLY A 47 -4.71 2.24 -17.57
C GLY A 47 -3.64 1.58 -16.71
N GLN A 48 -2.89 2.40 -15.99
CA GLN A 48 -1.96 2.00 -14.94
C GLN A 48 -2.49 2.53 -13.62
N PHE A 49 -2.30 1.77 -12.55
CA PHE A 49 -2.61 2.22 -11.21
C PHE A 49 -1.38 2.12 -10.32
N THR A 50 -1.21 3.10 -9.43
CA THR A 50 -0.10 3.12 -8.46
C THR A 50 -0.08 1.86 -7.61
N TRP A 51 -1.25 1.38 -7.18
CA TRP A 51 -1.38 0.17 -6.38
C TRP A 51 -0.99 -1.11 -7.14
N ASP A 52 -1.41 -1.27 -8.39
CA ASP A 52 -1.04 -2.43 -9.24
C ASP A 52 0.49 -2.53 -9.42
N LEU A 53 1.13 -1.40 -9.72
CA LEU A 53 2.57 -1.33 -9.94
C LEU A 53 3.36 -1.57 -8.65
N SER A 54 2.83 -1.12 -7.51
CA SER A 54 3.49 -1.33 -6.21
C SER A 54 3.68 -2.81 -5.86
N PHE A 55 2.75 -3.69 -6.26
CA PHE A 55 2.88 -5.13 -6.02
C PHE A 55 3.97 -5.78 -6.88
N ASN A 56 4.27 -5.18 -8.03
CA ASN A 56 5.31 -5.64 -8.95
C ASN A 56 6.63 -4.87 -8.81
N ALA A 57 6.69 -3.88 -7.91
CA ALA A 57 7.80 -2.95 -7.76
C ALA A 57 9.18 -3.63 -7.71
N LEU A 58 9.32 -4.69 -6.91
CA LEU A 58 10.57 -5.44 -6.80
C LEU A 58 10.95 -6.11 -8.12
N SER A 59 10.01 -6.83 -8.74
CA SER A 59 10.25 -7.55 -10.00
C SER A 59 10.56 -6.58 -11.13
N GLU A 60 9.83 -5.47 -11.24
CA GLU A 60 10.08 -4.44 -12.26
C GLU A 60 11.44 -3.79 -12.06
N SER A 61 11.79 -3.43 -10.82
CA SER A 61 13.08 -2.79 -10.52
C SER A 61 14.28 -3.70 -10.82
N LEU A 62 14.10 -5.02 -10.75
CA LEU A 62 15.14 -5.99 -11.10
C LEU A 62 15.25 -6.21 -12.62
N LEU A 63 14.15 -6.08 -13.35
CA LEU A 63 14.10 -6.34 -14.79
C LEU A 63 14.42 -5.09 -15.62
N ASP A 64 13.90 -3.93 -15.19
CA ASP A 64 14.02 -2.64 -15.89
C ASP A 64 14.05 -1.46 -14.90
N PRO A 65 15.15 -1.31 -14.14
CA PRO A 65 15.29 -0.26 -13.13
C PRO A 65 15.15 1.16 -13.70
N GLU A 66 15.54 1.39 -14.95
CA GLU A 66 15.44 2.70 -15.61
C GLU A 66 13.98 3.09 -15.85
N THR A 67 13.15 2.16 -16.32
CA THR A 67 11.71 2.39 -16.48
C THR A 67 11.04 2.57 -15.13
N THR A 68 11.38 1.76 -14.12
CA THR A 68 10.83 1.95 -12.77
C THR A 68 11.18 3.33 -12.19
N ARG A 69 12.44 3.77 -12.32
CA ARG A 69 12.87 5.10 -11.89
C ARG A 69 12.06 6.21 -12.58
N LEU A 70 11.78 6.06 -13.88
CA LEU A 70 10.97 7.02 -14.63
C LEU A 70 9.53 7.06 -14.13
N ILE A 71 8.90 5.91 -13.85
CA ILE A 71 7.55 5.83 -13.29
C ILE A 71 7.50 6.46 -11.89
N LEU A 72 8.48 6.21 -11.03
CA LEU A 72 8.55 6.83 -9.71
C LEU A 72 8.69 8.35 -9.81
N ARG A 73 9.53 8.86 -10.72
CA ARG A 73 9.61 10.29 -11.02
C ARG A 73 8.27 10.85 -11.47
N HIS A 74 7.54 10.09 -12.30
CA HIS A 74 6.23 10.48 -12.78
C HIS A 74 5.20 10.59 -11.65
N ILE A 75 5.15 9.62 -10.73
CA ILE A 75 4.26 9.66 -9.56
C ILE A 75 4.59 10.87 -8.67
N ILE A 76 5.87 11.08 -8.36
CA ILE A 76 6.32 12.17 -7.48
C ILE A 76 6.05 13.55 -8.10
N ALA A 77 6.35 13.71 -9.40
CA ALA A 77 6.12 14.96 -10.11
C ALA A 77 4.64 15.35 -10.19
N ASN A 78 3.72 14.38 -10.15
CA ASN A 78 2.27 14.60 -10.27
C ASN A 78 1.51 14.42 -8.94
N SER A 79 2.24 14.32 -7.83
CA SER A 79 1.60 14.35 -6.51
C SER A 79 1.38 15.79 -6.06
N ASP A 80 0.30 16.05 -5.33
CA ASP A 80 -0.04 17.38 -4.84
C ASP A 80 0.32 17.51 -3.37
N PHE A 81 1.45 18.15 -3.09
CA PHE A 81 1.99 18.37 -1.74
C PHE A 81 1.26 19.48 -0.96
N GLU A 82 0.42 20.28 -1.62
CA GLU A 82 -0.33 21.38 -0.98
C GLU A 82 -1.68 20.91 -0.42
N THR A 83 -2.23 19.83 -0.97
CA THR A 83 -3.45 19.20 -0.45
C THR A 83 -3.24 18.58 0.93
N VAL A 84 -4.30 18.61 1.76
CA VAL A 84 -4.31 18.03 3.11
C VAL A 84 -5.59 17.21 3.27
N PRO A 85 -5.52 15.85 3.29
CA PRO A 85 -4.33 15.01 3.11
C PRO A 85 -3.71 15.14 1.71
N MET A 86 -2.40 14.88 1.61
CA MET A 86 -1.65 14.92 0.35
C MET A 86 -2.29 14.03 -0.70
N SER A 87 -2.36 14.45 -1.96
CA SER A 87 -2.95 13.65 -3.03
C SER A 87 -1.86 13.01 -3.88
N VAL A 88 -1.98 11.71 -4.15
CA VAL A 88 -1.04 10.93 -4.96
C VAL A 88 -1.76 10.48 -6.22
N PRO A 89 -1.11 10.44 -7.41
CA PRO A 89 -1.74 9.90 -8.60
C PRO A 89 -2.24 8.49 -8.35
N GLN A 90 -3.55 8.29 -8.52
CA GLN A 90 -4.15 6.96 -8.41
C GLN A 90 -3.87 6.14 -9.66
N ALA A 91 -4.02 6.78 -10.82
CA ALA A 91 -4.01 6.10 -12.09
C ALA A 91 -3.60 7.02 -13.25
N TRP A 92 -3.09 6.43 -14.32
CA TRP A 92 -2.81 7.14 -15.57
C TRP A 92 -2.92 6.27 -16.83
N ASP A 93 -3.12 6.92 -17.98
CA ASP A 93 -3.02 6.27 -19.29
C ASP A 93 -1.60 6.36 -19.82
N GLY A 94 -0.98 5.22 -20.08
CA GLY A 94 0.38 5.16 -20.58
C GLY A 94 0.58 5.74 -21.99
N TYR A 95 -0.47 5.75 -22.82
CA TYR A 95 -0.36 6.21 -24.22
C TYR A 95 -0.71 7.68 -24.44
N ARG A 96 -1.20 8.39 -23.41
CA ARG A 96 -1.60 9.80 -23.54
C ARG A 96 -0.62 10.70 -22.82
N ALA A 97 -0.23 11.78 -23.49
CA ALA A 97 0.67 12.77 -22.94
C ALA A 97 0.00 13.61 -21.83
N TYR A 98 0.81 13.98 -20.84
CA TYR A 98 0.49 15.01 -19.84
C TYR A 98 -0.04 16.30 -20.49
N PRO A 99 -1.02 17.02 -19.88
CA PRO A 99 -1.63 16.83 -18.56
C PRO A 99 -2.92 16.00 -18.54
N ASN A 100 -3.36 15.44 -19.66
CA ASN A 100 -4.75 15.02 -19.82
C ASN A 100 -5.10 13.63 -19.24
N THR A 101 -4.19 12.97 -18.53
CA THR A 101 -4.37 11.56 -18.08
C THR A 101 -3.78 11.21 -16.73
N VAL A 102 -3.23 12.18 -15.98
CA VAL A 102 -2.62 11.94 -14.66
C VAL A 102 -3.07 13.07 -13.75
N GLY A 103 -3.74 12.74 -12.66
CA GLY A 103 -4.17 13.72 -11.66
C GLY A 103 -4.05 13.13 -10.28
N ALA A 104 -3.74 13.98 -9.30
CA ALA A 104 -3.68 13.58 -7.91
C ALA A 104 -5.08 13.07 -7.46
N GLY A 105 -5.12 11.87 -6.90
CA GLY A 105 -6.33 11.19 -6.44
C GLY A 105 -6.42 11.14 -4.91
N GLN A 106 -7.58 10.70 -4.41
CA GLN A 106 -7.89 10.58 -2.97
C GLN A 106 -8.04 9.12 -2.53
N TYR A 107 -7.44 8.19 -3.26
CA TYR A 107 -7.51 6.77 -2.96
C TYR A 107 -6.52 6.41 -1.85
N CYS A 108 -7.03 5.93 -0.72
CA CYS A 108 -6.27 5.89 0.53
C CYS A 108 -5.13 4.86 0.53
N PHE A 109 -5.20 3.84 -0.34
CA PHE A 109 -4.13 2.85 -0.49
C PHE A 109 -2.94 3.35 -1.34
N ASP A 110 -3.07 4.49 -2.03
CA ASP A 110 -1.98 5.02 -2.86
C ASP A 110 -0.76 5.42 -2.04
N TYR A 111 -0.93 5.84 -0.77
CA TYR A 111 0.21 6.17 0.09
C TYR A 111 1.11 4.96 0.32
N VAL A 112 0.53 3.85 0.81
CA VAL A 112 1.30 2.63 1.08
C VAL A 112 1.82 2.01 -0.21
N ALA A 113 1.05 2.06 -1.30
CA ALA A 113 1.49 1.60 -2.60
C ALA A 113 2.70 2.39 -3.13
N ALA A 114 2.62 3.72 -3.16
CA ALA A 114 3.71 4.57 -3.64
C ALA A 114 4.95 4.43 -2.75
N PHE A 115 4.77 4.32 -1.43
CA PHE A 115 5.86 4.06 -0.49
C PHE A 115 6.56 2.73 -0.79
N LEU A 116 5.80 1.64 -0.94
CA LEU A 116 6.32 0.32 -1.28
C LEU A 116 7.03 0.33 -2.63
N PHE A 117 6.55 1.13 -3.59
CA PHE A 117 7.17 1.23 -4.90
C PHE A 117 8.57 1.86 -4.84
N VAL A 118 8.69 3.03 -4.18
CA VAL A 118 9.99 3.68 -3.98
C VAL A 118 10.93 2.77 -3.17
N GLN A 119 10.43 2.17 -2.09
CA GLN A 119 11.24 1.28 -1.27
C GLN A 119 11.69 0.03 -2.06
N GLY A 120 10.80 -0.57 -2.83
CA GLY A 120 11.09 -1.72 -3.68
C GLY A 120 12.20 -1.42 -4.68
N TYR A 121 12.13 -0.25 -5.32
CA TYR A 121 13.18 0.22 -6.23
C TYR A 121 14.53 0.38 -5.55
N VAL A 122 14.62 1.17 -4.48
CA VAL A 122 15.89 1.41 -3.77
C VAL A 122 16.47 0.11 -3.22
N THR A 123 15.63 -0.79 -2.72
CA THR A 123 16.07 -2.09 -2.19
C THR A 123 16.60 -3.00 -3.29
N ALA A 124 15.96 -3.00 -4.47
CA ALA A 124 16.35 -3.85 -5.59
C ALA A 124 17.64 -3.37 -6.28
N THR A 125 17.81 -2.06 -6.44
CA THR A 125 18.88 -1.46 -7.24
C THR A 125 20.06 -0.98 -6.42
N GLY A 126 19.84 -0.64 -5.14
CA GLY A 126 20.82 0.05 -4.32
C GLY A 126 21.02 1.53 -4.68
N ASP A 127 20.18 2.11 -5.56
CA ASP A 127 20.25 3.50 -5.99
C ASP A 127 19.71 4.44 -4.90
N VAL A 128 20.52 4.63 -3.85
CA VAL A 128 20.21 5.52 -2.73
C VAL A 128 20.28 7.00 -3.12
N ASP A 129 21.06 7.35 -4.15
CA ASP A 129 21.18 8.73 -4.65
C ASP A 129 19.87 9.22 -5.28
N PHE A 130 19.02 8.29 -5.76
CA PHE A 130 17.65 8.59 -6.14
C PHE A 130 16.91 9.37 -5.06
N LEU A 131 17.04 8.98 -3.79
CA LEU A 131 16.29 9.55 -2.67
C LEU A 131 16.49 11.06 -2.51
N THR A 132 17.64 11.57 -2.97
CA THR A 132 17.99 13.00 -2.90
C THR A 132 17.94 13.70 -4.25
N THR A 133 17.56 13.00 -5.32
CA THR A 133 17.47 13.57 -6.66
C THR A 133 16.28 14.53 -6.76
N PRO A 134 16.47 15.82 -7.07
CA PRO A 134 15.36 16.75 -7.25
C PRO A 134 14.46 16.35 -8.43
N ILE A 135 13.16 16.43 -8.22
CA ILE A 135 12.11 16.21 -9.21
C ILE A 135 11.20 17.44 -9.18
N LEU A 136 11.11 18.14 -10.31
CA LEU A 136 10.18 19.26 -10.46
C LEU A 136 8.75 18.75 -10.34
N ASN A 137 8.01 19.31 -9.38
CA ASN A 137 6.61 19.02 -9.19
C ASN A 137 5.75 19.86 -10.15
N ASN A 138 4.79 19.21 -10.78
CA ASN A 138 3.94 19.79 -11.82
C ASN A 138 2.75 20.58 -11.27
N HIS A 139 2.39 20.43 -9.99
CA HIS A 139 1.27 21.12 -9.36
C HIS A 139 1.67 22.49 -8.82
N ASP A 140 2.78 22.54 -8.08
CA ASP A 140 3.22 23.73 -7.33
C ASP A 140 4.54 24.33 -7.86
N GLY A 141 5.19 23.67 -8.82
CA GLY A 141 6.41 24.15 -9.47
C GLY A 141 7.67 24.11 -8.60
N ARG A 142 7.63 23.49 -7.41
CA ARG A 142 8.82 23.31 -6.55
C ARG A 142 9.50 21.98 -6.83
N ASP A 143 10.79 21.93 -6.53
CA ASP A 143 11.49 20.67 -6.46
C ASP A 143 11.08 19.88 -5.21
N ALA A 144 10.81 18.60 -5.40
CA ALA A 144 10.65 17.61 -4.34
C ALA A 144 11.60 16.44 -4.60
N THR A 145 12.21 15.89 -3.55
CA THR A 145 12.99 14.66 -3.66
C THR A 145 12.11 13.44 -3.34
N PRO A 146 12.47 12.22 -3.78
CA PRO A 146 11.76 11.02 -3.33
C PRO A 146 11.77 10.86 -1.80
N LEU A 147 12.79 11.35 -1.10
CA LEU A 147 12.78 11.36 0.37
C LEU A 147 11.73 12.34 0.95
N ASP A 148 11.57 13.52 0.35
CA ASP A 148 10.50 14.46 0.75
C ASP A 148 9.12 13.85 0.50
N PHE A 149 8.96 13.16 -0.63
CA PHE A 149 7.75 12.41 -0.95
C PHE A 149 7.45 11.32 0.07
N LEU A 150 8.44 10.47 0.40
CA LEU A 150 8.30 9.43 1.43
C LEU A 150 7.92 10.01 2.80
N ARG A 151 8.52 11.13 3.19
CA ARG A 151 8.17 11.84 4.43
C ARG A 151 6.74 12.33 4.42
N ALA A 152 6.32 12.96 3.33
CA ALA A 152 4.97 13.52 3.21
C ALA A 152 3.91 12.42 3.30
N ILE A 153 4.04 11.32 2.54
CA ILE A 153 3.06 10.24 2.56
C ILE A 153 3.08 9.43 3.86
N ALA A 154 4.25 9.26 4.51
CA ALA A 154 4.34 8.57 5.79
C ALA A 154 3.62 9.31 6.93
N TRP A 155 3.51 10.64 6.84
CA TRP A 155 2.79 11.47 7.82
C TRP A 155 1.39 11.90 7.38
N ALA A 156 0.97 11.61 6.14
CA ALA A 156 -0.31 12.04 5.59
C ALA A 156 -1.51 11.60 6.44
N TRP A 157 -1.41 10.47 7.15
CA TRP A 157 -2.46 9.97 8.04
C TRP A 157 -2.88 10.96 9.13
N LYS A 158 -1.99 11.86 9.57
CA LYS A 158 -2.30 12.87 10.60
C LYS A 158 -3.32 13.93 10.14
N ALA A 159 -3.53 14.06 8.84
CA ALA A 159 -4.54 14.96 8.29
C ALA A 159 -5.97 14.43 8.48
N TYR A 160 -6.13 13.13 8.77
CA TYR A 160 -7.42 12.52 8.99
C TYR A 160 -7.87 12.65 10.45
N PRO A 161 -9.20 12.71 10.71
CA PRO A 161 -9.72 12.70 12.07
C PRO A 161 -9.27 11.47 12.85
N ALA A 162 -8.90 11.65 14.11
CA ALA A 162 -8.64 10.53 15.01
C ALA A 162 -9.93 9.73 15.28
N SER A 163 -9.78 8.41 15.43
CA SER A 163 -10.84 7.52 15.87
C SER A 163 -11.23 7.79 17.33
N THR A 164 -12.41 7.30 17.74
CA THR A 164 -12.85 7.41 19.13
C THR A 164 -12.08 6.50 20.09
N GLU A 165 -11.49 5.41 19.59
CA GLU A 165 -10.78 4.43 20.42
C GLU A 165 -9.31 4.80 20.67
N SER A 166 -8.70 5.53 19.74
CA SER A 166 -7.30 5.92 19.83
C SER A 166 -6.97 7.16 19.00
N PRO A 167 -6.12 8.07 19.52
CA PRO A 167 -5.59 9.21 18.76
C PRO A 167 -4.59 8.80 17.67
N TYR A 168 -4.16 7.54 17.63
CA TYR A 168 -3.23 7.01 16.64
C TYR A 168 -3.92 6.27 15.50
N LEU A 169 -5.18 5.86 15.66
CA LEU A 169 -5.97 5.28 14.58
C LEU A 169 -6.83 6.37 13.96
N VAL A 170 -6.92 6.42 12.63
CA VAL A 170 -7.63 7.50 11.94
C VAL A 170 -8.81 7.03 11.09
N ASP A 171 -9.79 7.91 11.01
CA ASP A 171 -11.00 7.76 10.20
C ASP A 171 -10.78 8.31 8.79
N TYR A 172 -10.77 7.41 7.81
CA TYR A 172 -10.64 7.75 6.39
C TYR A 172 -11.99 8.14 5.74
N GLY A 173 -13.09 8.06 6.51
CA GLY A 173 -14.43 8.42 6.09
C GLY A 173 -15.20 7.31 5.39
N ALA A 174 -16.45 7.63 5.05
CA ALA A 174 -17.42 6.68 4.50
C ALA A 174 -17.47 6.63 2.97
N ASN A 175 -16.64 7.40 2.26
CA ASN A 175 -16.65 7.44 0.81
C ASN A 175 -16.00 6.17 0.25
N LYS A 176 -16.82 5.19 -0.13
CA LYS A 176 -16.36 3.91 -0.70
C LYS A 176 -15.42 4.07 -1.90
N ARG A 177 -15.51 5.17 -2.65
CA ARG A 177 -14.62 5.47 -3.80
C ARG A 177 -13.17 5.71 -3.39
N SER A 178 -12.91 5.97 -2.11
CA SER A 178 -11.57 6.14 -1.58
C SER A 178 -10.89 4.80 -1.23
N PHE A 179 -11.58 3.66 -1.39
CA PHE A 179 -11.13 2.35 -0.93
C PHE A 179 -11.32 1.23 -1.97
N LEU A 180 -10.67 0.09 -1.72
CA LEU A 180 -10.82 -1.13 -2.50
C LEU A 180 -12.29 -1.59 -2.56
N GLU A 181 -12.77 -1.93 -3.76
CA GLU A 181 -14.16 -2.31 -4.07
C GLU A 181 -14.58 -3.71 -3.59
N ALA A 182 -14.02 -4.22 -2.49
CA ALA A 182 -14.25 -5.61 -2.08
C ALA A 182 -15.35 -5.78 -1.02
N ALA A 183 -15.59 -4.79 -0.16
CA ALA A 183 -16.61 -4.88 0.90
C ALA A 183 -17.23 -3.50 1.19
N GLU A 184 -18.57 -3.44 1.19
CA GLU A 184 -19.32 -2.21 1.50
C GLU A 184 -19.01 -1.67 2.91
N THR A 185 -18.66 -2.55 3.84
CA THR A 185 -18.35 -2.24 5.24
C THR A 185 -16.90 -1.77 5.45
N TYR A 186 -16.07 -1.80 4.41
CA TYR A 186 -14.65 -1.44 4.45
C TYR A 186 -14.43 0.06 4.32
N ILE A 187 -14.87 0.77 5.35
CA ILE A 187 -14.89 2.24 5.44
C ILE A 187 -14.49 2.70 6.84
N ASP A 188 -14.37 4.00 7.03
CA ASP A 188 -14.03 4.67 8.28
C ASP A 188 -12.61 4.31 8.75
N VAL A 189 -12.46 3.56 9.86
CA VAL A 189 -11.16 3.22 10.45
C VAL A 189 -10.76 1.80 10.03
N ILE A 190 -9.93 1.69 8.98
CA ILE A 190 -9.62 0.42 8.30
C ILE A 190 -8.26 -0.14 8.74
N ALA A 191 -8.22 -1.40 9.18
CA ALA A 191 -7.01 -2.02 9.73
C ALA A 191 -5.83 -2.06 8.74
N ALA A 192 -6.06 -2.48 7.48
CA ALA A 192 -5.03 -2.44 6.44
C ALA A 192 -4.35 -1.07 6.28
N LEU A 193 -5.10 0.02 6.33
CA LEU A 193 -4.57 1.38 6.19
C LEU A 193 -3.80 1.80 7.44
N GLN A 194 -4.27 1.45 8.64
CA GLN A 194 -3.49 1.68 9.88
C GLN A 194 -2.18 0.90 9.86
N ALA A 195 -2.21 -0.36 9.43
CA ALA A 195 -1.00 -1.14 9.23
C ALA A 195 -0.08 -0.49 8.20
N GLY A 196 -0.62 0.03 7.10
CA GLY A 196 0.12 0.81 6.11
C GLY A 196 0.84 2.01 6.75
N ASN A 197 0.13 2.83 7.52
CA ASN A 197 0.73 3.97 8.23
C ASN A 197 1.88 3.54 9.14
N ALA A 198 1.66 2.52 9.99
CA ALA A 198 2.68 1.98 10.88
C ALA A 198 3.90 1.48 10.11
N GLY A 199 3.67 0.70 9.04
CA GLY A 199 4.70 0.15 8.17
C GLY A 199 5.53 1.23 7.49
N MET A 200 4.89 2.26 6.94
CA MET A 200 5.57 3.40 6.30
C MET A 200 6.45 4.17 7.29
N LEU A 201 5.92 4.53 8.47
CA LEU A 201 6.68 5.27 9.49
C LEU A 201 7.93 4.49 9.93
N LEU A 202 7.75 3.21 10.26
CA LEU A 202 8.82 2.35 10.76
C LEU A 202 9.84 2.02 9.66
N SER A 203 9.40 1.88 8.41
CA SER A 203 10.29 1.68 7.27
C SER A 203 11.10 2.95 6.96
N LEU A 204 10.47 4.13 7.02
CA LEU A 204 11.16 5.41 6.84
C LEU A 204 12.22 5.62 7.93
N ALA A 205 11.90 5.32 9.20
CA ALA A 205 12.88 5.39 10.28
C ALA A 205 14.13 4.53 9.98
N ARG A 206 13.93 3.31 9.47
CA ARG A 206 15.02 2.40 9.08
C ARG A 206 15.80 2.93 7.88
N LEU A 207 15.13 3.50 6.88
CA LEU A 207 15.78 4.10 5.72
C LEU A 207 16.71 5.23 6.15
N LEU A 208 16.23 6.13 7.01
CA LEU A 208 16.99 7.27 7.53
C LEU A 208 18.22 6.84 8.37
N GLU A 209 18.17 5.69 9.03
CA GLU A 209 19.31 5.12 9.77
C GLU A 209 20.31 4.39 8.88
N SER A 210 19.80 3.70 7.85
CA SER A 210 20.59 2.75 7.05
C SER A 210 21.35 3.38 5.89
N VAL A 211 20.95 4.56 5.43
CA VAL A 211 21.59 5.25 4.29
C VAL A 211 22.63 6.26 4.80
N PRO A 212 23.95 5.99 4.68
CA PRO A 212 24.99 6.82 5.29
C PRO A 212 25.10 8.23 4.70
N SER A 213 24.65 8.42 3.45
CA SER A 213 24.63 9.72 2.78
C SER A 213 23.53 10.64 3.29
N LEU A 214 22.52 10.12 4.00
CA LEU A 214 21.48 10.93 4.61
C LEU A 214 21.97 11.54 5.93
N PRO A 215 21.59 12.79 6.25
CA PRO A 215 22.07 13.46 7.46
C PRO A 215 21.71 12.69 8.74
N ARG A 216 22.71 12.42 9.60
CA ARG A 216 22.50 11.88 10.97
C ARG A 216 21.69 12.79 11.90
N LYS A 217 21.31 14.00 11.45
CA LYS A 217 20.50 14.97 12.20
C LYS A 217 19.04 14.54 12.37
N ASN A 218 18.62 13.41 11.80
CA ASN A 218 17.26 12.91 11.88
C ASN A 218 16.99 12.08 13.15
N ALA A 219 17.83 12.14 14.19
CA ALA A 219 17.66 11.29 15.38
C ALA A 219 16.29 11.47 16.05
N ASP A 220 15.83 12.71 16.19
CA ASP A 220 14.51 13.03 16.75
C ASP A 220 13.40 12.57 15.80
N GLU A 221 13.54 12.79 14.49
CA GLU A 221 12.60 12.30 13.47
C GLU A 221 12.48 10.77 13.49
N ILE A 222 13.60 10.05 13.57
CA ILE A 222 13.65 8.58 13.65
C ILE A 222 12.94 8.09 14.93
N ALA A 223 13.16 8.76 16.06
CA ALA A 223 12.49 8.44 17.32
C ALA A 223 10.96 8.66 17.22
N ASP A 224 10.54 9.78 16.62
CA ASP A 224 9.12 10.10 16.41
C ASP A 224 8.44 9.11 15.47
N LEU A 225 9.07 8.79 14.33
CA LEU A 225 8.59 7.80 13.37
C LEU A 225 8.40 6.43 14.06
N ARG A 226 9.38 5.99 14.86
CA ARG A 226 9.30 4.73 15.60
C ARG A 226 8.20 4.74 16.64
N SER A 227 8.14 5.80 17.44
CA SER A 227 7.14 5.94 18.49
C SER A 227 5.72 5.90 17.92
N ASN A 228 5.44 6.73 16.90
CA ASN A 228 4.12 6.78 16.27
C ASN A 228 3.78 5.46 15.56
N GLY A 229 4.69 4.91 14.77
CA GLY A 229 4.44 3.64 14.06
C GLY A 229 4.18 2.47 15.02
N THR A 230 4.91 2.41 16.14
CA THR A 230 4.69 1.39 17.18
C THR A 230 3.32 1.58 17.84
N ARG A 231 2.94 2.83 18.18
CA ARG A 231 1.63 3.14 18.77
C ARG A 231 0.46 2.77 17.86
N ILE A 232 0.55 3.10 16.58
CA ILE A 232 -0.47 2.70 15.59
C ILE A 232 -0.60 1.17 15.56
N ALA A 233 0.52 0.44 15.50
CA ALA A 233 0.49 -1.01 15.44
C ALA A 233 -0.10 -1.65 16.72
N GLU A 234 0.26 -1.13 17.90
CA GLU A 234 -0.28 -1.57 19.19
C GLU A 234 -1.79 -1.34 19.29
N ASP A 235 -2.26 -0.14 18.94
CA ASP A 235 -3.67 0.21 19.03
C ASP A 235 -4.50 -0.53 17.97
N MET A 236 -3.97 -0.71 16.76
CA MET A 236 -4.62 -1.50 15.71
C MET A 236 -4.80 -2.95 16.19
N MET A 237 -3.76 -3.57 16.75
CA MET A 237 -3.86 -4.93 17.32
C MET A 237 -4.86 -4.99 18.47
N ARG A 238 -4.90 -3.96 19.32
CA ARG A 238 -5.79 -3.91 20.49
C ARG A 238 -7.27 -3.77 20.12
N TYR A 239 -7.58 -2.88 19.18
CA TYR A 239 -8.97 -2.48 18.90
C TYR A 239 -9.55 -3.15 17.66
N GLN A 240 -8.73 -3.54 16.68
CA GLN A 240 -9.20 -4.02 15.38
C GLN A 240 -9.00 -5.51 15.16
N PHE A 241 -8.01 -6.16 15.78
CA PHE A 241 -7.78 -7.59 15.54
C PHE A 241 -8.88 -8.47 16.19
N VAL A 242 -9.25 -9.57 15.52
CA VAL A 242 -10.20 -10.57 16.04
C VAL A 242 -9.48 -11.89 16.35
N PRO A 243 -9.09 -12.12 17.63
CA PRO A 243 -8.39 -13.34 18.04
C PRO A 243 -9.19 -14.61 17.76
N GLY A 244 -8.51 -15.68 17.34
CA GLY A 244 -9.11 -16.97 17.01
C GLY A 244 -9.85 -17.02 15.67
N VAL A 245 -10.16 -15.86 15.07
CA VAL A 245 -10.74 -15.76 13.72
C VAL A 245 -9.66 -15.42 12.70
N GLY A 246 -8.75 -14.50 13.06
CA GLY A 246 -7.72 -13.98 12.16
C GLY A 246 -8.19 -12.82 11.28
N ALA A 247 -9.42 -12.35 11.51
CA ALA A 247 -10.02 -11.22 10.80
C ALA A 247 -9.74 -9.90 11.52
N TRP A 248 -10.20 -8.80 10.90
CA TRP A 248 -10.04 -7.45 11.40
C TRP A 248 -11.39 -6.75 11.49
N LYS A 249 -11.46 -5.70 12.31
CA LYS A 249 -12.64 -4.84 12.43
C LYS A 249 -12.36 -3.49 11.80
N CYS A 250 -13.30 -3.02 10.98
CA CYS A 250 -13.43 -1.60 10.71
C CYS A 250 -14.07 -0.94 11.94
N LEU A 251 -13.35 -0.03 12.61
CA LEU A 251 -13.98 0.81 13.63
C LEU A 251 -14.81 1.88 12.92
N LYS A 252 -15.87 2.32 13.56
CA LYS A 252 -16.78 3.31 12.99
C LYS A 252 -16.43 4.69 13.52
N ALA A 253 -16.68 5.72 12.70
CA ALA A 253 -16.46 7.12 13.05
C ALA A 253 -17.23 7.57 14.32
N SER A 254 -18.30 6.86 14.66
CA SER A 254 -19.18 7.15 15.78
C SER A 254 -19.07 6.08 16.86
N PRO A 255 -18.97 6.45 18.15
CA PRO A 255 -18.91 5.49 19.25
C PRO A 255 -20.26 4.77 19.47
N TYR A 256 -21.33 5.24 18.82
CA TYR A 256 -22.66 4.66 18.89
C TYR A 256 -22.89 3.54 17.88
N VAL A 257 -21.96 3.32 16.94
CA VAL A 257 -22.06 2.26 15.94
C VAL A 257 -20.97 1.23 16.23
N ALA A 258 -21.39 -0.01 16.42
CA ALA A 258 -20.46 -1.10 16.71
C ALA A 258 -19.44 -1.28 15.57
N PRO A 259 -18.17 -1.58 15.88
CA PRO A 259 -17.20 -2.01 14.88
C PRO A 259 -17.69 -3.22 14.09
N VAL A 260 -17.36 -3.26 12.81
CA VAL A 260 -17.79 -4.32 11.89
C VAL A 260 -16.59 -5.20 11.56
N GLU A 261 -16.72 -6.50 11.80
CA GLU A 261 -15.73 -7.48 11.33
C GLU A 261 -15.74 -7.52 9.80
N VAL A 262 -14.56 -7.44 9.21
CA VAL A 262 -14.31 -7.57 7.78
C VAL A 262 -13.28 -8.68 7.54
N ARG A 263 -13.59 -9.57 6.61
CA ARG A 263 -12.82 -10.75 6.24
C ARG A 263 -12.28 -10.59 4.82
N CYS A 264 -11.57 -9.49 4.61
CA CYS A 264 -11.03 -9.09 3.32
C CYS A 264 -9.57 -9.54 3.18
N ILE A 265 -9.18 -9.99 1.98
CA ILE A 265 -7.78 -10.34 1.69
C ILE A 265 -6.85 -9.13 1.83
N ALA A 266 -7.35 -7.91 1.60
CA ALA A 266 -6.57 -6.68 1.70
C ALA A 266 -5.96 -6.52 3.10
N ASP A 267 -6.70 -6.82 4.17
CA ASP A 267 -6.13 -6.78 5.53
C ASP A 267 -4.98 -7.78 5.68
N SER A 268 -5.12 -9.01 5.17
CA SER A 268 -4.05 -10.01 5.22
C SER A 268 -2.81 -9.55 4.43
N VAL A 269 -3.01 -8.95 3.26
CA VAL A 269 -1.94 -8.46 2.39
C VAL A 269 -1.22 -7.27 3.03
N TYR A 270 -1.93 -6.19 3.37
CA TYR A 270 -1.29 -4.97 3.85
C TYR A 270 -0.78 -5.09 5.28
N VAL A 271 -1.47 -5.81 6.16
CA VAL A 271 -0.92 -6.12 7.49
C VAL A 271 0.29 -7.03 7.35
N GLY A 272 0.24 -8.03 6.47
CA GLY A 272 1.37 -8.92 6.18
C GLY A 272 2.59 -8.18 5.62
N LEU A 273 2.37 -7.28 4.66
CA LEU A 273 3.41 -6.41 4.09
C LEU A 273 4.00 -5.51 5.16
N SER A 274 3.18 -4.82 5.96
CA SER A 274 3.68 -4.01 7.08
C SER A 274 4.41 -4.83 8.12
N ALA A 275 3.93 -6.03 8.46
CA ALA A 275 4.64 -6.94 9.34
C ALA A 275 5.96 -7.42 8.73
N GLY A 276 6.03 -7.64 7.42
CA GLY A 276 7.25 -8.01 6.67
C GLY A 276 8.27 -6.87 6.58
N LEU A 277 7.79 -5.64 6.37
CA LEU A 277 8.57 -4.40 6.53
C LEU A 277 9.18 -4.30 7.93
N LEU A 278 8.61 -4.99 8.92
CA LEU A 278 9.01 -4.97 10.33
C LEU A 278 9.82 -6.18 10.78
N ALA A 279 9.57 -7.38 10.23
CA ALA A 279 10.11 -8.66 10.69
C ALA A 279 11.53 -8.98 10.18
N GLY A 280 12.12 -8.17 9.31
CA GLY A 280 13.44 -8.42 8.71
C GLY A 280 14.66 -8.34 9.65
N HIS A 281 14.49 -8.26 10.97
CA HIS A 281 15.60 -8.14 11.92
C HIS A 281 15.52 -9.18 13.03
N ALA A 282 16.05 -10.38 12.76
CA ALA A 282 16.35 -11.39 13.79
C ALA A 282 17.63 -11.07 14.61
N HIS A 283 18.17 -9.84 14.56
CA HIS A 283 19.44 -9.50 15.22
C HIS A 283 19.68 -8.02 15.58
N SER A 284 18.66 -7.17 15.58
CA SER A 284 18.78 -5.81 16.15
C SER A 284 17.57 -5.56 17.03
N ALA A 285 17.69 -4.66 18.01
CA ALA A 285 16.76 -4.33 19.12
C ALA A 285 15.25 -4.12 18.80
N LEU A 286 14.79 -4.43 17.59
CA LEU A 286 13.41 -4.45 17.11
C LEU A 286 12.80 -5.87 17.04
N ASP A 287 13.47 -6.90 17.58
CA ASP A 287 12.85 -8.20 17.89
C ASP A 287 11.64 -7.96 18.81
N GLY A 288 10.44 -7.86 18.22
CA GLY A 288 9.19 -7.53 18.92
C GLY A 288 8.45 -6.26 18.45
N ALA A 289 8.95 -5.53 17.45
CA ALA A 289 8.41 -4.20 17.10
C ALA A 289 7.02 -4.19 16.43
N PHE A 290 6.58 -5.28 15.81
CA PHE A 290 5.17 -5.41 15.44
C PHE A 290 4.47 -6.32 16.47
N PRO A 291 3.45 -5.84 17.19
CA PRO A 291 2.81 -6.54 18.31
C PRO A 291 1.90 -7.69 17.86
N MET A 292 2.30 -8.44 16.83
CA MET A 292 1.59 -9.62 16.37
C MET A 292 2.21 -10.87 17.01
N SER A 293 1.46 -11.48 17.93
CA SER A 293 1.85 -12.74 18.55
C SER A 293 1.94 -13.86 17.51
N ALA A 294 2.65 -14.94 17.82
CA ALA A 294 2.66 -16.13 16.96
C ALA A 294 1.25 -16.73 16.79
N ALA A 295 0.36 -16.56 17.77
CA ALA A 295 -1.03 -16.96 17.66
C ALA A 295 -1.78 -16.09 16.65
N ALA A 296 -1.65 -14.77 16.72
CA ALA A 296 -2.29 -13.86 15.77
C ALA A 296 -1.83 -14.11 14.32
N ARG A 297 -0.53 -14.38 14.11
CA ARG A 297 0.00 -14.78 12.80
C ARG A 297 -0.66 -16.05 12.28
N ARG A 298 -0.78 -17.07 13.13
CA ARG A 298 -1.46 -18.33 12.76
C ARG A 298 -2.92 -18.08 12.43
N ASP A 299 -3.65 -17.34 13.26
CA ASP A 299 -5.06 -17.03 13.03
C ASP A 299 -5.26 -16.37 11.64
N MET A 300 -4.43 -15.38 11.28
CA MET A 300 -4.49 -14.72 9.97
C MET A 300 -4.18 -15.67 8.80
N VAL A 301 -3.15 -16.50 8.93
CA VAL A 301 -2.80 -17.50 7.91
C VAL A 301 -3.93 -18.51 7.76
N ASP A 302 -4.47 -18.99 8.87
CA ASP A 302 -5.58 -19.94 8.90
C ASP A 302 -6.84 -19.33 8.26
N LEU A 303 -7.15 -18.05 8.50
CA LEU A 303 -8.24 -17.36 7.79
C LEU A 303 -8.05 -17.41 6.27
N VAL A 304 -6.84 -17.09 5.78
CA VAL A 304 -6.54 -17.12 4.34
C VAL A 304 -6.79 -18.50 3.76
N PHE A 305 -6.24 -19.55 4.37
CA PHE A 305 -6.40 -20.92 3.84
C PHE A 305 -7.82 -21.47 4.01
N ARG A 306 -8.51 -21.10 5.08
CA ARG A 306 -9.83 -21.64 5.43
C ARG A 306 -10.96 -20.95 4.67
N GLU A 307 -10.84 -19.65 4.39
CA GLU A 307 -11.96 -18.84 3.88
C GLU A 307 -11.67 -18.13 2.56
N LEU A 308 -10.43 -17.70 2.31
CA LEU A 308 -10.08 -16.86 1.17
C LEU A 308 -9.50 -17.66 0.01
N LEU A 309 -8.69 -18.69 0.27
CA LEU A 309 -8.17 -19.58 -0.76
C LEU A 309 -9.21 -20.65 -1.09
N GLY A 310 -9.69 -20.66 -2.34
CA GLY A 310 -10.64 -21.67 -2.81
C GLY A 310 -10.57 -21.86 -4.32
N ASN A 311 -10.75 -23.10 -4.77
CA ASN A 311 -10.73 -23.47 -6.20
C ASN A 311 -9.47 -23.02 -6.95
N GLY A 312 -8.31 -23.00 -6.29
CA GLY A 312 -7.05 -22.57 -6.88
C GLY A 312 -6.89 -21.05 -7.04
N TRP A 313 -7.80 -20.25 -6.47
CA TRP A 313 -7.74 -18.79 -6.52
C TRP A 313 -7.95 -18.17 -5.12
N VAL A 314 -7.51 -16.92 -4.94
CA VAL A 314 -7.71 -16.16 -3.70
C VAL A 314 -8.91 -15.21 -3.88
N ARG A 315 -9.91 -15.34 -3.02
CA ARG A 315 -11.09 -14.48 -2.99
C ARG A 315 -10.72 -13.14 -2.36
N ALA A 316 -11.31 -12.06 -2.89
CA ALA A 316 -11.16 -10.73 -2.29
C ALA A 316 -11.83 -10.64 -0.91
N LEU A 317 -12.96 -11.33 -0.73
CA LEU A 317 -13.76 -11.34 0.48
C LEU A 317 -14.20 -12.77 0.83
N SER A 318 -14.22 -13.09 2.12
CA SER A 318 -14.72 -14.38 2.60
C SER A 318 -16.22 -14.53 2.32
N PRO A 319 -16.71 -15.70 1.87
CA PRO A 319 -18.14 -16.01 1.81
C PRO A 319 -18.85 -15.94 3.16
N LEU A 320 -18.10 -16.00 4.27
CA LEU A 320 -18.61 -15.87 5.64
C LEU A 320 -18.57 -14.43 6.16
N ASP A 321 -18.09 -13.49 5.36
CA ASP A 321 -18.13 -12.07 5.72
C ASP A 321 -19.59 -11.61 5.92
N PRO A 322 -19.89 -10.80 6.95
CA PRO A 322 -21.25 -10.30 7.18
C PRO A 322 -21.87 -9.60 5.96
N SER A 323 -21.06 -8.93 5.13
CA SER A 323 -21.55 -8.26 3.92
C SER A 323 -21.96 -9.24 2.80
N MET A 324 -21.49 -10.50 2.86
CA MET A 324 -21.88 -11.55 1.91
C MET A 324 -23.22 -12.22 2.26
N ALA A 325 -23.77 -12.01 3.46
CA ALA A 325 -24.96 -12.71 3.95
C ALA A 325 -26.21 -12.51 3.06
N ASN A 326 -26.28 -11.41 2.31
CA ASN A 326 -27.40 -11.07 1.42
C ASN A 326 -27.12 -11.31 -0.07
N ILE A 327 -25.91 -11.77 -0.42
CA ILE A 327 -25.57 -12.09 -1.81
C ILE A 327 -26.00 -13.53 -2.08
N SER A 328 -27.18 -13.68 -2.69
CA SER A 328 -27.68 -14.98 -3.16
C SER A 328 -26.74 -15.56 -4.21
N CYS A 329 -25.89 -16.53 -3.82
CA CYS A 329 -25.15 -17.37 -4.77
C CYS A 329 -26.06 -18.37 -5.53
N ARG A 330 -27.39 -18.27 -5.43
CA ARG A 330 -28.34 -19.07 -6.22
C ARG A 330 -28.56 -18.49 -7.62
N GLY A 331 -27.48 -18.25 -8.34
CA GLY A 331 -27.49 -18.15 -9.81
C GLY A 331 -27.11 -19.51 -10.36
N GLY A 332 -28.09 -20.39 -10.56
CA GLY A 332 -27.85 -21.76 -11.00
C GLY A 332 -27.18 -21.81 -12.38
N PHE A 333 -26.09 -22.57 -12.47
CA PHE A 333 -25.74 -23.23 -13.72
C PHE A 333 -26.82 -24.29 -13.97
N HIS A 334 -27.79 -23.98 -14.84
CA HIS A 334 -28.55 -25.02 -15.51
C HIS A 334 -27.66 -25.57 -16.63
N GLY A 335 -27.21 -26.82 -16.43
CA GLY A 335 -26.60 -27.63 -17.49
C GLY A 335 -27.64 -28.17 -18.47
#